data_AF-A0AAV4G3V6-F1
#
_entry.id   AF-A0AAV4G3V6-F1
#
_cell.length_a   1.000
_cell.length_b   1.000
_cell.length_c   1.000
_cell.angle_alpha   90.00
_cell.angle_beta   90.00
_cell.angle_gamma   90.00
#
_symmetry.space_group_name_H-M   'P 1'
#
loop_
_entity.id
_entity.type
_entity.pdbx_description
1 polymer ?
#
loop_
_entity_poly.entity_id
_entity_poly.type
_entity_poly.pdbx_seq_one_letter_code
_entity_poly.pdbx_strand_id
1 'polypeptide(L)'
;MYPATNSSSFYLSFDFMAYFRRRQYLRDVVSSLSVATYGFATLANVIVILVFLKDGLKSTSNISFIALAVTDVYVSIIWTLSQAVLNTWLCGPFLGLGEYLFTYLQPSAEAMSTVGSWITAVITWERLCCVALPLKVN
;
A
#
# COMPACT_ATOMS: atom_id res chain seq x y z
N MET A 1 7.48 -36.09 49.80
CA MET A 1 8.25 -35.61 48.63
C MET A 1 7.28 -34.91 47.70
N TYR A 2 7.26 -33.58 47.69
CA TYR A 2 6.46 -32.80 46.72
C TYR A 2 7.21 -32.80 45.37
N PRO A 3 6.52 -32.97 44.24
CA PRO A 3 7.18 -32.96 42.94
C PRO A 3 7.60 -31.51 42.62
N ALA A 4 8.90 -31.31 42.45
CA ALA A 4 9.49 -30.09 41.92
C ALA A 4 9.18 -30.00 40.41
N THR A 5 7.94 -29.70 40.06
CA THR A 5 7.55 -29.45 38.66
C THR A 5 7.26 -27.97 38.45
N ASN A 6 8.08 -27.39 37.57
CA ASN A 6 7.67 -26.39 36.57
C ASN A 6 7.59 -24.91 36.94
N SER A 7 8.40 -24.42 37.88
CA SER A 7 8.66 -22.98 37.96
C SER A 7 9.29 -22.46 36.64
N SER A 8 10.26 -23.18 36.08
CA SER A 8 10.92 -22.85 34.80
C SER A 8 9.97 -22.86 33.59
N SER A 9 9.06 -23.83 33.46
CA SER A 9 8.06 -23.85 32.37
C SER A 9 7.02 -22.73 32.49
N PHE A 10 6.73 -22.30 33.72
CA PHE A 10 5.86 -21.17 33.97
C PHE A 10 6.51 -19.85 33.53
N TYR A 11 7.75 -19.58 33.94
CA TYR A 11 8.50 -18.39 33.48
C TYR A 11 8.65 -18.34 31.95
N LEU A 12 8.97 -19.47 31.32
CA LEU A 12 9.08 -19.56 29.85
C LEU A 12 7.75 -19.23 29.14
N SER A 13 6.61 -19.66 29.70
CA SER A 13 5.28 -19.37 29.14
C SER A 13 4.92 -17.89 29.29
N PHE A 14 5.29 -17.25 30.40
CA PHE A 14 5.08 -15.82 30.61
C PHE A 14 5.93 -14.97 29.66
N ASP A 15 7.22 -15.32 29.48
CA ASP A 15 8.10 -14.63 28.54
C ASP A 15 7.61 -14.77 27.10
N PHE A 16 7.13 -15.97 26.74
CA PHE A 16 6.53 -16.22 25.43
C PHE A 16 5.28 -15.36 25.22
N MET A 17 4.35 -15.32 26.18
CA MET A 17 3.15 -14.47 26.06
C MET A 17 3.48 -12.98 26.00
N ALA A 18 4.48 -12.51 26.78
CA ALA A 18 4.94 -11.13 26.74
C ALA A 18 5.55 -10.78 25.36
N TYR A 19 6.33 -11.70 24.78
CA TYR A 19 6.88 -11.56 23.44
C TYR A 19 5.77 -11.47 22.37
N PHE A 20 4.78 -12.36 22.41
CA PHE A 20 3.65 -12.33 21.47
C PHE A 20 2.84 -11.04 21.59
N ARG A 21 2.56 -10.59 22.81
CA ARG A 21 1.85 -9.34 23.07
C ARG A 21 2.61 -8.12 22.53
N ARG A 22 3.92 -8.05 22.77
CA ARG A 22 4.77 -6.96 22.26
C ARG A 22 4.80 -6.96 20.73
N ARG A 23 4.94 -8.14 20.11
CA ARG A 23 4.93 -8.28 18.65
C ARG A 23 3.60 -7.87 18.04
N GLN A 24 2.49 -8.23 18.68
CA GLN A 24 1.15 -7.86 18.21
C GLN A 24 0.94 -6.35 18.28
N TYR A 25 1.32 -5.72 19.41
CA TYR A 25 1.26 -4.26 19.56
C TYR A 25 2.06 -3.52 18.49
N LEU A 26 3.31 -3.94 18.24
CA LEU A 26 4.13 -3.34 17.18
C LEU A 26 3.49 -3.49 15.79
N ARG A 27 2.86 -4.64 15.51
CA ARG A 27 2.13 -4.86 14.27
C ARG A 27 0.96 -3.89 14.14
N ASP A 28 0.12 -3.77 15.17
CA ASP A 28 -1.05 -2.89 15.16
C ASP A 28 -0.65 -1.42 14.99
N VAL A 29 0.45 -0.98 15.62
CA VAL A 29 1.01 0.37 15.43
C VAL A 29 1.47 0.59 13.99
N VAL A 30 2.26 -0.33 13.43
CA VAL A 30 2.73 -0.24 12.04
C VAL A 30 1.55 -0.22 11.09
N SER A 31 0.58 -1.12 11.29
CA SER A 31 -0.64 -1.19 10.49
C SER A 31 -1.42 0.13 10.51
N SER A 32 -1.56 0.75 11.68
CA SER A 32 -2.24 2.04 11.84
C SER A 32 -1.56 3.16 11.06
N LEU A 33 -0.22 3.23 11.14
CA LEU A 33 0.57 4.20 10.38
C LEU A 33 0.44 3.95 8.87
N SER A 34 0.51 2.69 8.44
CA SER A 34 0.35 2.31 7.04
C SER A 34 -1.02 2.73 6.50
N VAL A 35 -2.11 2.44 7.22
CA VAL A 35 -3.47 2.87 6.85
C VAL A 35 -3.55 4.39 6.66
N ALA A 36 -2.95 5.16 7.57
CA ALA A 36 -2.92 6.62 7.45
C ALA A 36 -2.15 7.08 6.20
N THR A 37 -0.98 6.50 5.93
CA THR A 37 -0.15 6.87 4.75
C THR A 37 -0.84 6.53 3.43
N TYR A 38 -1.40 5.32 3.30
CA TYR A 38 -2.09 4.89 2.08
C TYR A 38 -3.44 5.59 1.90
N GLY A 39 -4.15 5.90 3.00
CA GLY A 39 -5.34 6.73 2.96
C GLY A 39 -5.05 8.13 2.41
N PHE A 40 -3.97 8.76 2.90
CA PHE A 40 -3.53 10.05 2.37
C PHE A 40 -3.13 9.97 0.89
N ALA A 41 -2.39 8.93 0.49
CA ALA A 41 -2.02 8.70 -0.91
C ALA A 41 -3.25 8.57 -1.81
N THR A 42 -4.30 7.87 -1.34
CA THR A 42 -5.57 7.74 -2.07
C THR A 42 -6.20 9.12 -2.32
N LEU A 43 -6.31 9.94 -1.28
CA LEU A 43 -6.90 11.28 -1.39
C LEU A 43 -6.09 12.19 -2.33
N ALA A 44 -4.76 12.19 -2.18
CA ALA A 44 -3.87 12.97 -3.03
C ALA A 44 -4.03 12.60 -4.51
N ASN A 45 -4.04 11.30 -4.83
CA ASN A 45 -4.16 10.84 -6.21
C ASN A 45 -5.57 11.07 -6.79
N VAL A 46 -6.63 11.01 -5.98
CA VAL A 46 -7.97 11.44 -6.41
C VAL A 46 -7.99 12.92 -6.78
N ILE A 47 -7.35 13.79 -6.00
CA ILE A 47 -7.22 15.21 -6.34
C ILE A 47 -6.47 15.37 -7.66
N VAL A 48 -5.38 14.63 -7.88
CA VAL A 48 -4.62 14.64 -9.13
C VAL A 48 -5.51 14.28 -10.32
N ILE A 49 -6.32 13.23 -10.20
CA ILE A 49 -7.29 12.84 -11.24
C ILE A 49 -8.26 13.99 -11.53
N LEU A 50 -8.86 14.58 -10.50
CA LEU A 50 -9.83 15.68 -10.66
C LEU A 50 -9.23 16.91 -11.34
N VAL A 51 -7.99 17.26 -10.99
CA VAL A 51 -7.26 18.38 -11.59
C VAL A 51 -7.01 18.12 -13.08
N PHE A 52 -6.47 16.96 -13.44
CA PHE A 52 -6.18 16.65 -14.85
C PHE A 52 -7.43 16.42 -15.70
N LEU A 53 -8.52 15.92 -15.11
CA LEU A 53 -9.81 15.85 -15.79
C LEU A 53 -10.36 17.25 -16.11
N LYS A 54 -10.12 18.23 -15.22
CA LYS A 54 -10.53 19.63 -15.43
C LYS A 54 -9.65 20.35 -16.45
N ASP A 55 -8.35 20.08 -16.48
CA ASP A 55 -7.41 20.67 -17.45
C ASP A 55 -7.62 20.13 -18.88
N GLY A 56 -8.18 18.92 -19.00
CA GLY A 56 -8.52 18.27 -20.26
C GLY A 56 -7.40 17.37 -20.80
N LEU A 57 -7.80 16.26 -21.41
CA LEU A 57 -6.93 15.20 -21.97
C LEU A 57 -6.27 15.59 -23.30
N LYS A 58 -5.73 16.81 -23.39
CA LYS A 58 -5.21 17.38 -24.64
C LYS A 58 -3.76 16.98 -24.92
N SER A 59 -3.00 16.61 -23.90
CA SER A 59 -1.59 16.23 -24.03
C SER A 59 -1.38 14.77 -23.61
N THR A 60 -0.45 14.10 -24.29
CA THR A 60 -0.04 12.72 -23.96
C THR A 60 0.41 12.61 -22.51
N SER A 61 1.12 13.62 -22.00
CA SER A 61 1.54 13.66 -20.59
C SER A 61 0.37 13.73 -19.60
N ASN A 62 -0.72 14.46 -19.90
CA ASN A 62 -1.88 14.51 -19.00
C ASN A 62 -2.57 13.14 -18.91
N ILE A 63 -2.62 12.40 -20.03
CA ILE A 63 -3.16 11.03 -20.06
C ILE A 63 -2.28 10.11 -19.22
N SER A 64 -0.95 10.17 -19.38
CA SER A 64 -0.01 9.37 -18.61
C SER A 64 -0.07 9.68 -17.10
N PHE A 65 -0.24 10.94 -16.71
CA PHE A 65 -0.40 11.32 -15.30
C PHE A 65 -1.73 10.84 -14.70
N ILE A 66 -2.83 10.88 -15.45
CA ILE A 66 -4.10 10.29 -14.99
C ILE A 66 -3.97 8.78 -14.86
N ALA A 67 -3.35 8.11 -15.83
CA ALA A 67 -3.12 6.67 -15.77
C ALA A 67 -2.32 6.31 -14.52
N LEU A 68 -1.24 7.06 -14.23
CA LEU A 68 -0.43 6.88 -13.02
C LEU A 68 -1.24 7.12 -11.73
N ALA A 69 -2.04 8.19 -11.68
CA ALA A 69 -2.86 8.49 -10.51
C ALA A 69 -3.95 7.42 -10.29
N VAL A 70 -4.53 6.86 -11.35
CA VAL A 70 -5.49 5.75 -11.26
C VAL A 70 -4.81 4.48 -10.75
N THR A 71 -3.60 4.15 -11.24
CA THR A 71 -2.84 3.01 -10.72
C THR A 71 -2.51 3.20 -9.24
N ASP A 72 -2.13 4.41 -8.83
CA ASP A 72 -1.78 4.69 -7.45
C ASP A 72 -2.99 4.64 -6.52
N VAL A 73 -4.17 5.14 -6.95
CA VAL A 73 -5.44 5.01 -6.21
C VAL A 73 -5.79 3.53 -6.00
N TYR A 74 -5.68 2.72 -7.05
CA TYR A 74 -5.97 1.29 -6.93
C TYR A 74 -5.05 0.63 -5.91
N VAL A 75 -3.74 0.83 -6.05
CA VAL A 75 -2.73 0.26 -5.15
C VAL A 75 -2.95 0.74 -3.72
N SER A 76 -3.16 2.04 -3.50
CA SER A 76 -3.33 2.61 -2.16
C SER A 76 -4.60 2.11 -1.47
N ILE A 77 -5.71 1.90 -2.19
CA ILE A 77 -6.94 1.32 -1.64
C ILE A 77 -6.70 -0.10 -1.15
N ILE A 78 -6.10 -0.96 -2.00
CA ILE A 78 -5.87 -2.36 -1.63
C ILE A 78 -4.93 -2.46 -0.42
N TRP A 79 -3.83 -1.70 -0.40
CA TRP A 79 -2.92 -1.67 0.75
C TRP A 79 -3.59 -1.12 2.02
N THR A 80 -4.44 -0.10 1.91
CA THR A 80 -5.19 0.42 3.07
C THR A 80 -6.09 -0.67 3.65
N LEU A 81 -6.82 -1.40 2.80
CA LEU A 81 -7.71 -2.48 3.23
C LEU A 81 -6.94 -3.65 3.85
N SER A 82 -5.84 -4.09 3.24
CA SER A 82 -5.00 -5.16 3.79
C SER A 82 -4.46 -4.80 5.19
N GLN A 83 -4.00 -3.56 5.37
CA GLN A 83 -3.47 -3.10 6.67
C GLN A 83 -4.58 -2.82 7.69
N ALA A 84 -5.79 -2.47 7.25
CA ALA A 84 -6.93 -2.34 8.17
C ALA A 84 -7.33 -3.71 8.74
N VAL A 85 -7.32 -4.78 7.94
CA VAL A 85 -7.70 -6.14 8.38
C VAL A 85 -6.65 -6.76 9.30
N LEU A 86 -5.36 -6.47 9.13
CA LEU A 86 -4.30 -6.94 10.02
C LEU A 86 -4.29 -6.28 11.40
N ASN A 87 -4.99 -5.14 11.52
CA ASN A 87 -5.02 -4.36 12.74
C ASN A 87 -6.17 -4.78 13.64
N THR A 88 -5.83 -5.28 14.83
CA THR A 88 -6.84 -5.75 15.79
C THR A 88 -7.73 -4.64 16.32
N TRP A 89 -7.26 -3.39 16.32
CA TRP A 89 -8.02 -2.21 16.74
C TRP A 89 -9.00 -1.73 15.69
N LEU A 90 -8.75 -2.02 14.40
CA LEU A 90 -9.57 -1.51 13.28
C LEU A 90 -10.60 -2.52 12.76
N CYS A 91 -10.25 -3.81 12.66
CA CYS A 91 -11.12 -4.81 12.01
C CYS A 91 -10.95 -6.25 12.56
N GLY A 92 -10.70 -6.38 13.87
CA GLY A 92 -10.45 -7.66 14.56
C GLY A 92 -11.33 -8.88 14.20
N PRO A 93 -12.63 -8.77 13.81
CA PRO A 93 -13.45 -9.92 13.48
C PRO A 93 -13.59 -10.26 11.98
N PHE A 94 -12.98 -9.53 11.03
CA PHE A 94 -13.18 -9.76 9.58
C PHE A 94 -12.19 -10.77 8.95
N LEU A 95 -11.94 -11.90 9.62
CA LEU A 95 -11.00 -12.93 9.17
C LEU A 95 -11.25 -13.44 7.74
N GLY A 96 -12.52 -13.56 7.32
CA GLY A 96 -12.89 -14.02 5.97
C GLY A 96 -12.59 -13.00 4.86
N LEU A 97 -12.59 -11.69 5.17
CA LEU A 97 -12.20 -10.65 4.21
C LEU A 97 -10.68 -10.64 4.00
N GLY A 98 -9.92 -10.95 5.06
CA GLY A 98 -8.46 -11.01 5.02
C GLY A 98 -7.95 -12.04 4.03
N GLU A 99 -8.49 -13.27 4.06
CA GLU A 99 -8.06 -14.32 3.14
C GLU A 99 -8.24 -13.93 1.67
N TYR A 100 -9.38 -13.32 1.33
CA TYR A 100 -9.62 -12.83 -0.02
C TYR A 100 -8.67 -11.69 -0.42
N LEU A 101 -8.45 -10.72 0.47
CA LEU A 101 -7.54 -9.60 0.25
C LEU A 101 -6.10 -10.07 0.01
N PHE A 102 -5.59 -10.96 0.85
CA PHE A 102 -4.21 -11.45 0.75
C PHE A 102 -4.01 -12.41 -0.43
N THR A 103 -5.00 -13.24 -0.75
CA THR A 103 -4.87 -14.26 -1.80
C THR A 103 -5.06 -13.69 -3.20
N TYR A 104 -5.99 -12.76 -3.38
CA TYR A 104 -6.39 -12.31 -4.72
C TYR A 104 -6.06 -10.85 -5.00
N LEU A 105 -6.32 -9.95 -4.06
CA LEU A 105 -6.18 -8.50 -4.30
C LEU A 105 -4.75 -7.99 -4.08
N GLN A 106 -4.00 -8.59 -3.16
CA GLN A 106 -2.62 -8.15 -2.93
C GLN A 106 -1.69 -8.44 -4.12
N PRO A 107 -1.71 -9.63 -4.75
CA PRO A 107 -0.95 -9.87 -5.97
C PRO A 107 -1.34 -8.93 -7.11
N SER A 108 -2.63 -8.57 -7.24
CA SER A 108 -3.06 -7.62 -8.27
C SER A 108 -2.59 -6.19 -7.99
N ALA A 109 -2.48 -5.79 -6.73
CA ALA A 109 -1.89 -4.51 -6.34
C ALA A 109 -0.37 -4.47 -6.64
N GLU A 110 0.36 -5.57 -6.42
CA GLU A 110 1.79 -5.67 -6.78
C GLU A 110 1.99 -5.59 -8.30
N ALA A 111 1.14 -6.28 -9.08
CA ALA A 111 1.14 -6.16 -10.54
C ALA A 111 0.84 -4.73 -10.99
N MET A 112 -0.13 -4.07 -10.36
CA MET A 112 -0.48 -2.68 -10.69
C MET A 112 0.62 -1.68 -10.30
N SER A 113 1.35 -1.93 -9.21
CA SER A 113 2.54 -1.15 -8.84
C SER A 113 3.64 -1.27 -9.91
N THR A 114 3.80 -2.47 -10.47
CA THR A 114 4.71 -2.69 -11.61
C THR A 114 4.26 -1.88 -12.82
N VAL A 115 2.97 -1.87 -13.15
CA VAL A 115 2.42 -1.04 -14.24
C VAL A 115 2.69 0.45 -14.00
N GLY A 116 2.49 0.95 -12.77
CA GLY A 116 2.82 2.33 -12.39
C GLY A 116 4.31 2.68 -12.63
N SER A 117 5.21 1.73 -12.35
CA SER A 117 6.65 1.92 -12.63
C SER A 117 6.95 2.05 -14.13
N TRP A 118 6.27 1.26 -14.97
CA TRP A 118 6.39 1.37 -16.43
C TRP A 118 5.81 2.68 -16.96
N ILE A 119 4.66 3.13 -16.44
CA ILE A 119 4.08 4.43 -16.80
C ILE A 119 5.08 5.56 -16.47
N THR A 120 5.70 5.51 -15.29
CA THR A 120 6.72 6.48 -14.87
C THR A 120 7.94 6.47 -15.79
N ALA A 121 8.38 5.30 -16.23
CA ALA A 121 9.47 5.16 -17.19
C ALA A 121 9.11 5.78 -18.56
N VAL A 122 7.89 5.55 -19.05
CA VAL A 122 7.39 6.15 -20.30
C VAL A 122 7.32 7.67 -20.19
N ILE A 123 6.79 8.22 -19.09
CA ILE A 123 6.74 9.68 -18.87
C ILE A 123 8.15 10.26 -18.90
N THR A 124 9.10 9.61 -18.23
CA THR A 124 10.50 10.06 -18.19
C THR A 124 11.12 10.03 -19.58
N TRP A 125 10.88 8.97 -20.35
CA TRP A 125 11.32 8.83 -21.73
C TRP A 125 10.76 9.94 -22.63
N GLU A 126 9.45 10.22 -22.56
CA GLU A 126 8.82 11.32 -23.31
C GLU A 126 9.49 12.66 -23.02
N ARG A 127 9.75 12.96 -21.75
CA ARG A 127 10.39 14.21 -21.33
C ARG A 127 11.83 14.31 -21.80
N LEU A 128 12.58 13.21 -21.78
CA LEU A 128 13.95 13.15 -22.29
C LEU A 128 14.01 13.32 -23.81
N CYS A 129 13.10 12.68 -24.56
CA CYS A 129 13.03 12.83 -26.02
C CYS A 129 12.72 14.28 -26.43
N CYS A 130 11.80 14.96 -25.74
CA CYS A 130 11.49 16.36 -26.00
C CYS A 130 12.69 17.30 -25.82
N VAL A 131 13.63 16.95 -24.92
CA VAL A 131 14.84 17.74 -24.67
C VAL A 131 15.97 17.35 -25.62
N ALA A 132 16.18 16.05 -25.84
CA ALA A 132 17.29 15.52 -26.64
C ALA A 132 17.07 15.68 -28.16
N LEU A 133 15.81 15.69 -28.61
CA LEU A 133 15.42 15.93 -29.99
C LEU A 133 14.70 17.27 -30.09
N PRO A 134 15.42 18.41 -30.07
CA PRO A 134 14.81 19.68 -30.45
C PRO A 134 14.42 19.54 -31.91
N LEU A 135 13.15 19.21 -32.17
CA LEU A 135 12.58 19.22 -33.52
C LEU A 135 12.84 20.62 -34.08
N LYS A 136 13.80 20.69 -35.00
CA LYS A 136 14.11 21.89 -35.76
C LYS A 136 12.89 22.14 -36.65
N VAL A 137 12.00 22.98 -36.16
CA VAL A 137 10.88 23.50 -36.96
C VAL A 137 11.53 24.45 -37.96
N ASN A 138 11.75 23.95 -39.18
CA ASN A 138 12.04 24.77 -40.35
C ASN A 138 10.77 25.48 -40.81
#